data_AF-A0A519LZ09-F1
#
_entry.id   AF-A0A519LZ09-F1
#
_cell.length_a   1.000
_cell.length_b   1.000
_cell.length_c   1.000
_cell.angle_alpha   90.00
_cell.angle_beta   90.00
_cell.angle_gamma   90.00
#
_symmetry.space_group_name_H-M   'P 1'
#
loop_
_entity.id
_entity.type
_entity.pdbx_description
1 polymer ?
#
loop_
_entity_poly.entity_id
_entity_poly.type
_entity_poly.pdbx_seq_one_letter_code
_entity_poly.pdbx_strand_id
1 'polypeptide(L)'
;MARKTVDTFKNLLGYDGKKRNEEKALEVLKEIGINATNEIGETPLIVAAYLERTEILKKLINEVEDIDYKVLGSITDTALIEACGQRRLESIKLLVEAGANLEQEDRFGLTPLSKIFTNTFSDPIPSAIYLTSKGAEITDKVIKMGMSWNKEKFSQFLNDIDFKFDNSLLPEEKIIQAPNEKIDTTIDIIYLHNSINDKNYMATAKVIWQKLVPKSGQADTVQGELLRAIEKLRDEAQRNGNGNFNKNCHGILIDYLRQNLVDENIFTKKETTEINADLDRLAKKNSPYTEDDIYDRITNRIVDWYLKNPTQIAHKKNDTLYC
;
A
#
# COMPACT_ATOMS: atom_id res chain seq x y z
N MET A 1 6.68 -36.34 -2.26
CA MET A 1 5.94 -35.12 -2.66
C MET A 1 6.13 -34.09 -1.56
N ALA A 2 6.47 -32.84 -1.90
CA ALA A 2 6.56 -31.78 -0.89
C ALA A 2 5.16 -31.55 -0.27
N ARG A 3 5.09 -31.37 1.05
CA ARG A 3 3.83 -31.10 1.76
C ARG A 3 3.28 -29.76 1.28
N LYS A 4 2.02 -29.73 0.82
CA LYS A 4 1.35 -28.47 0.47
C LYS A 4 1.10 -27.64 1.72
N THR A 5 1.19 -26.32 1.60
CA THR A 5 1.08 -25.36 2.72
C THR A 5 0.14 -24.21 2.35
N VAL A 6 -0.20 -23.35 3.34
CA VAL A 6 -0.89 -22.08 3.07
C VAL A 6 -0.07 -21.20 2.11
N ASP A 7 1.27 -21.23 2.16
CA ASP A 7 2.09 -20.50 1.18
C ASP A 7 1.96 -21.06 -0.25
N THR A 8 1.77 -22.38 -0.38
CA THR A 8 1.47 -23.00 -1.67
C THR A 8 0.13 -22.49 -2.20
N PHE A 9 -0.89 -22.44 -1.34
CA PHE A 9 -2.20 -21.87 -1.65
C PHE A 9 -2.09 -20.38 -2.06
N LYS A 10 -1.41 -19.56 -1.25
CA LYS A 10 -1.16 -18.13 -1.49
C LYS A 10 -0.48 -17.86 -2.83
N ASN A 11 0.55 -18.64 -3.18
CA ASN A 11 1.23 -18.50 -4.47
C ASN A 11 0.33 -18.90 -5.65
N LEU A 12 -0.50 -19.94 -5.51
CA LEU A 12 -1.48 -20.31 -6.55
C LEU A 12 -2.55 -19.23 -6.76
N LEU A 13 -2.78 -18.37 -5.77
CA LEU A 13 -3.62 -17.19 -5.87
C LEU A 13 -2.89 -15.97 -6.46
N GLY A 14 -1.66 -16.13 -6.93
CA GLY A 14 -0.89 -15.12 -7.64
C GLY A 14 -0.18 -14.11 -6.75
N TYR A 15 0.06 -14.43 -5.48
CA TYR A 15 0.86 -13.59 -4.59
C TYR A 15 2.30 -13.39 -5.09
N ASP A 16 2.87 -14.39 -5.76
CA ASP A 16 4.23 -14.36 -6.31
C ASP A 16 4.31 -13.70 -7.71
N GLY A 17 3.25 -13.00 -8.13
CA GLY A 17 3.14 -12.36 -9.44
C GLY A 17 2.94 -13.33 -10.61
N LYS A 18 2.86 -14.66 -10.37
CA LYS A 18 2.60 -15.64 -11.42
C LYS A 18 1.12 -15.77 -11.75
N LYS A 19 0.84 -16.45 -12.86
CA LYS A 19 -0.52 -16.74 -13.30
C LYS A 19 -1.27 -17.53 -12.21
N ARG A 20 -2.43 -17.01 -11.83
CA ARG A 20 -3.35 -17.62 -10.86
C ARG A 20 -3.81 -18.99 -11.35
N ASN A 21 -3.97 -19.93 -10.42
CA ASN A 21 -4.57 -21.23 -10.66
C ASN A 21 -5.51 -21.57 -9.50
N GLU A 22 -6.74 -21.06 -9.60
CA GLU A 22 -7.77 -21.18 -8.56
C GLU A 22 -8.25 -22.63 -8.37
N GLU A 23 -8.35 -23.40 -9.45
CA GLU A 23 -8.69 -24.83 -9.39
C GLU A 23 -7.69 -25.60 -8.52
N LYS A 24 -6.40 -25.43 -8.80
CA LYS A 24 -5.33 -26.05 -8.00
C LYS A 24 -5.28 -25.48 -6.58
N ALA A 25 -5.57 -24.20 -6.39
CA ALA A 25 -5.68 -23.61 -5.06
C ALA A 25 -6.78 -24.28 -4.24
N LEU A 26 -7.94 -24.58 -4.83
CA LEU A 26 -9.03 -25.31 -4.17
C LEU A 26 -8.65 -26.78 -3.87
N GLU A 27 -7.90 -27.44 -4.74
CA GLU A 27 -7.33 -28.77 -4.44
C GLU A 27 -6.38 -28.71 -3.23
N VAL A 28 -5.49 -27.72 -3.20
CA VAL A 28 -4.58 -27.50 -2.07
C VAL A 28 -5.36 -27.23 -0.79
N LEU A 29 -6.40 -26.38 -0.86
CA LEU A 29 -7.25 -26.04 0.27
C LEU A 29 -7.89 -27.29 0.90
N LYS A 30 -8.41 -28.20 0.08
CA LYS A 30 -8.97 -29.48 0.55
C LYS A 30 -7.95 -30.35 1.28
N GLU A 31 -6.68 -30.31 0.86
CA GLU A 31 -5.61 -31.08 1.47
C GLU A 31 -5.08 -30.47 2.78
N ILE A 32 -4.96 -29.13 2.85
CA ILE A 32 -4.43 -28.46 4.04
C ILE A 32 -5.51 -28.19 5.09
N GLY A 33 -6.78 -28.09 4.67
CA GLY A 33 -7.93 -27.73 5.51
C GLY A 33 -8.15 -26.22 5.59
N ILE A 34 -9.41 -25.82 5.82
CA ILE A 34 -9.83 -24.39 5.87
C ILE A 34 -9.18 -23.60 7.02
N ASN A 35 -8.82 -24.27 8.11
CA ASN A 35 -8.23 -23.67 9.31
C ASN A 35 -6.70 -23.82 9.34
N ALA A 36 -6.07 -24.19 8.23
CA ALA A 36 -4.62 -24.26 8.13
C ALA A 36 -3.97 -22.89 8.36
N THR A 37 -2.75 -22.88 8.89
CA THR A 37 -1.98 -21.65 9.12
C THR A 37 -0.55 -21.79 8.57
N ASN A 38 0.06 -20.72 8.07
CA ASN A 38 1.52 -20.67 7.85
C ASN A 38 2.26 -20.10 9.07
N GLU A 39 3.59 -19.97 8.94
CA GLU A 39 4.49 -19.53 10.03
C GLU A 39 4.21 -18.09 10.52
N ILE A 40 3.59 -17.25 9.69
CA ILE A 40 3.20 -15.88 10.07
C ILE A 40 1.74 -15.79 10.52
N GLY A 41 1.05 -16.92 10.62
CA GLY A 41 -0.32 -17.05 11.11
C GLY A 41 -1.41 -16.79 10.07
N GLU A 42 -1.09 -16.70 8.78
CA GLU A 42 -2.11 -16.52 7.75
C GLU A 42 -2.96 -17.78 7.62
N THR A 43 -4.27 -17.60 7.60
CA THR A 43 -5.24 -18.63 7.20
C THR A 43 -5.59 -18.49 5.71
N PRO A 44 -6.15 -19.54 5.07
CA PRO A 44 -6.74 -19.42 3.75
C PRO A 44 -7.72 -18.25 3.60
N LEU A 45 -8.53 -17.98 4.64
CA LEU A 45 -9.47 -16.86 4.68
C LEU A 45 -8.74 -15.52 4.60
N ILE A 46 -7.71 -15.32 5.44
CA ILE A 46 -6.87 -14.12 5.44
C ILE A 46 -6.21 -13.93 4.06
N VAL A 47 -5.61 -14.98 3.50
CA VAL A 47 -4.94 -14.91 2.19
C VAL A 47 -5.91 -14.52 1.07
N ALA A 48 -7.09 -15.14 1.02
CA ALA A 48 -8.09 -14.85 0.01
C ALA A 48 -8.63 -13.41 0.12
N ALA A 49 -8.82 -12.93 1.36
CA ALA A 49 -9.25 -11.58 1.66
C ALA A 49 -8.21 -10.53 1.24
N TYR A 50 -6.96 -10.70 1.67
CA TYR A 50 -5.82 -9.83 1.35
C TYR A 50 -5.59 -9.68 -0.16
N LEU A 51 -5.74 -10.79 -0.91
CA LEU A 51 -5.53 -10.82 -2.35
C LEU A 51 -6.77 -10.42 -3.16
N GLU A 52 -7.94 -10.24 -2.55
CA GLU A 52 -9.23 -10.04 -3.23
C GLU A 52 -9.59 -11.17 -4.20
N ARG A 53 -9.54 -12.41 -3.70
CA ARG A 53 -9.99 -13.60 -4.43
C ARG A 53 -11.43 -13.90 -4.06
N THR A 54 -12.34 -13.05 -4.51
CA THR A 54 -13.76 -13.02 -4.10
C THR A 54 -14.48 -14.37 -4.18
N GLU A 55 -14.29 -15.15 -5.24
CA GLU A 55 -14.96 -16.45 -5.40
C GLU A 55 -14.45 -17.51 -4.42
N ILE A 56 -13.16 -17.49 -4.10
CA ILE A 56 -12.56 -18.37 -3.10
C ILE A 56 -12.92 -17.88 -1.70
N LEU A 57 -12.91 -16.57 -1.48
CA LEU A 57 -13.30 -15.94 -0.23
C LEU A 57 -14.74 -16.29 0.13
N LYS A 58 -15.70 -16.19 -0.80
CA LYS A 58 -17.10 -16.61 -0.60
C LYS A 58 -17.22 -18.07 -0.16
N LYS A 59 -16.45 -18.98 -0.77
CA LYS A 59 -16.44 -20.40 -0.37
C LYS A 59 -15.94 -20.57 1.05
N LEU A 60 -14.81 -19.93 1.38
CA LEU A 60 -14.22 -19.98 2.72
C LEU A 60 -15.17 -19.42 3.77
N ILE A 61 -15.80 -18.27 3.52
CA ILE A 61 -16.79 -17.64 4.41
C ILE A 61 -17.93 -18.62 4.77
N ASN A 62 -18.40 -19.42 3.82
CA ASN A 62 -19.47 -20.39 4.05
C ASN A 62 -19.02 -21.64 4.83
N GLU A 63 -17.71 -21.88 4.96
CA GLU A 63 -17.15 -23.08 5.57
C GLU A 63 -16.49 -22.80 6.93
N VAL A 64 -16.07 -21.57 7.22
CA VAL A 64 -15.44 -21.21 8.50
C VAL A 64 -16.47 -21.12 9.63
N GLU A 65 -16.08 -21.59 10.81
CA GLU A 65 -16.90 -21.49 12.03
C GLU A 65 -16.80 -20.10 12.69
N ASP A 66 -15.64 -19.44 12.52
CA ASP A 66 -15.34 -18.12 13.09
C ASP A 66 -14.72 -17.22 12.02
N ILE A 67 -15.47 -16.18 11.63
CA ILE A 67 -15.08 -15.21 10.60
C ILE A 67 -13.91 -14.32 11.06
N ASP A 68 -13.76 -14.13 12.37
CA ASP A 68 -12.77 -13.26 12.99
C ASP A 68 -11.60 -14.05 13.58
N TYR A 69 -11.48 -15.34 13.21
CA TYR A 69 -10.40 -16.19 13.67
C TYR A 69 -9.04 -15.58 13.34
N LYS A 70 -8.20 -15.44 14.37
CA LYS A 70 -6.79 -15.07 14.26
C LYS A 70 -5.92 -15.99 15.10
N VAL A 71 -4.71 -16.26 14.61
CA VAL A 71 -3.73 -17.05 15.35
C VAL A 71 -3.17 -16.19 16.50
N LEU A 72 -3.14 -16.74 17.71
CA LEU A 72 -2.61 -15.99 18.84
C LEU A 72 -1.09 -15.76 18.67
N GLY A 73 -0.66 -14.50 18.80
CA GLY A 73 0.75 -14.12 18.69
C GLY A 73 1.29 -14.08 17.26
N SER A 74 0.43 -14.16 16.23
CA SER A 74 0.84 -14.04 14.83
C SER A 74 1.18 -12.61 14.41
N ILE A 75 1.86 -12.52 13.27
CA ILE A 75 2.14 -11.24 12.60
C ILE A 75 0.94 -10.80 11.74
N THR A 76 0.03 -11.70 11.41
CA THR A 76 -1.18 -11.35 10.66
C THR A 76 -2.37 -11.19 11.58
N ASP A 77 -3.27 -10.27 11.22
CA ASP A 77 -4.52 -10.00 11.93
C ASP A 77 -5.71 -10.66 11.21
N THR A 78 -6.95 -10.30 11.58
CA THR A 78 -8.15 -10.91 10.99
C THR A 78 -8.27 -10.63 9.50
N ALA A 79 -9.06 -11.45 8.80
CA ALA A 79 -9.30 -11.29 7.38
C ALA A 79 -9.84 -9.88 7.03
N LEU A 80 -10.68 -9.29 7.89
CA LEU A 80 -11.21 -7.95 7.68
C LEU A 80 -10.12 -6.87 7.84
N ILE A 81 -9.28 -6.97 8.87
CA ILE A 81 -8.15 -6.04 9.06
C ILE A 81 -7.20 -6.07 7.86
N GLU A 82 -6.83 -7.26 7.38
CA GLU A 82 -5.91 -7.40 6.27
C GLU A 82 -6.52 -6.92 4.94
N ALA A 83 -7.81 -7.20 4.70
CA ALA A 83 -8.53 -6.65 3.55
C ALA A 83 -8.61 -5.11 3.58
N CYS A 84 -8.85 -4.53 4.76
CA CYS A 84 -8.84 -3.08 4.98
C CYS A 84 -7.47 -2.45 4.76
N GLY A 85 -6.39 -3.07 5.27
CA GLY A 85 -5.02 -2.60 5.06
C GLY A 85 -4.61 -2.59 3.58
N GLN A 86 -5.17 -3.50 2.78
CA GLN A 86 -4.98 -3.57 1.33
C GLN A 86 -6.09 -2.89 0.52
N ARG A 87 -7.10 -2.30 1.17
CA ARG A 87 -8.28 -1.66 0.56
C ARG A 87 -8.98 -2.52 -0.50
N ARG A 88 -9.08 -3.83 -0.24
CA ARG A 88 -9.79 -4.79 -1.08
C ARG A 88 -11.30 -4.65 -0.85
N LEU A 89 -11.91 -3.66 -1.49
CA LEU A 89 -13.31 -3.27 -1.25
C LEU A 89 -14.27 -4.45 -1.36
N GLU A 90 -14.11 -5.33 -2.33
CA GLU A 90 -15.03 -6.46 -2.49
C GLU A 90 -14.80 -7.53 -1.41
N SER A 91 -13.56 -7.75 -0.97
CA SER A 91 -13.29 -8.60 0.20
C SER A 91 -13.89 -8.01 1.48
N ILE A 92 -13.74 -6.70 1.68
CA ILE A 92 -14.31 -5.99 2.85
C ILE A 92 -15.82 -6.19 2.87
N LYS A 93 -16.51 -5.97 1.75
CA LYS A 93 -17.96 -6.18 1.65
C LYS A 93 -18.38 -7.59 2.04
N LEU A 94 -17.73 -8.60 1.46
CA LEU A 94 -18.05 -10.00 1.73
C LEU A 94 -17.86 -10.38 3.20
N LEU A 95 -16.77 -9.93 3.82
CA LEU A 95 -16.47 -10.22 5.23
C LEU A 95 -17.44 -9.51 6.19
N VAL A 96 -17.77 -8.24 5.90
CA VAL A 96 -18.75 -7.48 6.69
C VAL A 96 -20.15 -8.08 6.57
N GLU A 97 -20.55 -8.52 5.37
CA GLU A 97 -21.81 -9.24 5.15
C GLU A 97 -21.84 -10.60 5.86
N ALA A 98 -20.68 -11.21 6.09
CA ALA A 98 -20.52 -12.42 6.89
C ALA A 98 -20.48 -12.18 8.40
N GLY A 99 -20.60 -10.93 8.86
CA GLY A 99 -20.65 -10.57 10.28
C GLY A 99 -19.30 -10.35 10.94
N ALA A 100 -18.23 -10.08 10.18
CA ALA A 100 -16.93 -9.72 10.73
C ALA A 100 -17.01 -8.48 11.64
N ASN A 101 -16.27 -8.51 12.75
CA ASN A 101 -16.29 -7.45 13.75
C ASN A 101 -15.63 -6.15 13.23
N LEU A 102 -16.44 -5.09 13.13
CA LEU A 102 -16.01 -3.78 12.64
C LEU A 102 -15.10 -3.00 13.61
N GLU A 103 -15.06 -3.40 14.88
CA GLU A 103 -14.30 -2.71 15.94
C GLU A 103 -13.17 -3.57 16.51
N GLN A 104 -12.87 -4.72 15.90
CA GLN A 104 -11.75 -5.55 16.34
C GLN A 104 -10.42 -4.85 16.06
N GLU A 105 -9.70 -4.53 17.12
CA GLU A 105 -8.39 -3.92 17.00
C GLU A 105 -7.29 -4.94 16.63
N ASP A 106 -6.41 -4.50 15.73
CA ASP A 106 -5.16 -5.17 15.39
C ASP A 106 -4.11 -5.01 16.51
N ARG A 107 -2.93 -5.63 16.36
CA ARG A 107 -1.86 -5.53 17.38
C ARG A 107 -1.32 -4.11 17.64
N PHE A 108 -1.66 -3.15 16.78
CA PHE A 108 -1.30 -1.73 16.90
C PHE A 108 -2.47 -0.88 17.42
N GLY A 109 -3.58 -1.52 17.81
CA GLY A 109 -4.80 -0.85 18.24
C GLY A 109 -5.56 -0.21 17.08
N LEU A 110 -5.39 -0.68 15.84
CA LEU A 110 -6.11 -0.16 14.67
C LEU A 110 -7.37 -0.99 14.44
N THR A 111 -8.53 -0.31 14.44
CA THR A 111 -9.78 -0.88 13.92
C THR A 111 -9.72 -1.00 12.39
N PRO A 112 -10.56 -1.84 11.75
CA PRO A 112 -10.71 -1.90 10.29
C PRO A 112 -10.82 -0.53 9.62
N LEU A 113 -11.63 0.38 10.17
CA LEU A 113 -11.81 1.73 9.62
C LEU A 113 -10.56 2.62 9.78
N SER A 114 -9.78 2.46 10.85
CA SER A 114 -8.51 3.20 10.94
C SER A 114 -7.43 2.60 10.03
N LYS A 115 -7.44 1.27 9.87
CA LYS A 115 -6.48 0.51 9.06
C LYS A 115 -6.51 0.89 7.58
N ILE A 116 -7.69 1.21 7.02
CA ILE A 116 -7.76 1.67 5.63
C ILE A 116 -6.93 2.95 5.38
N PHE A 117 -6.59 3.74 6.40
CA PHE A 117 -5.79 4.96 6.23
C PHE A 117 -4.26 4.73 6.35
N THR A 118 -3.78 3.49 6.56
CA THR A 118 -2.33 3.21 6.61
C THR A 118 -1.68 3.06 5.23
N ASN A 119 -2.45 2.64 4.24
CA ASN A 119 -1.99 2.50 2.86
C ASN A 119 -2.04 3.87 2.16
N THR A 120 -1.02 4.26 1.41
CA THR A 120 -0.99 5.57 0.72
C THR A 120 -1.41 5.50 -0.74
N PHE A 121 -1.64 4.29 -1.26
CA PHE A 121 -1.54 4.04 -2.68
C PHE A 121 -2.87 3.84 -3.42
N SER A 122 -3.89 3.36 -2.73
CA SER A 122 -5.28 3.33 -3.23
C SER A 122 -6.09 4.51 -2.67
N ASP A 123 -7.37 4.66 -3.03
CA ASP A 123 -8.25 5.62 -2.36
C ASP A 123 -8.98 4.91 -1.20
N PRO A 124 -8.84 5.34 0.08
CA PRO A 124 -9.56 4.75 1.20
C PRO A 124 -11.05 5.09 1.19
N ILE A 125 -11.46 6.18 0.55
CA ILE A 125 -12.80 6.75 0.71
C ILE A 125 -13.92 5.76 0.35
N PRO A 126 -13.86 4.96 -0.73
CA PRO A 126 -14.88 3.96 -1.02
C PRO A 126 -15.05 2.92 0.11
N SER A 127 -13.95 2.49 0.72
CA SER A 127 -13.98 1.55 1.85
C SER A 127 -14.46 2.24 3.13
N ALA A 128 -14.08 3.50 3.35
CA ALA A 128 -14.53 4.31 4.48
C ALA A 128 -16.06 4.50 4.45
N ILE A 129 -16.60 4.89 3.29
CA ILE A 129 -18.05 5.03 3.06
C ILE A 129 -18.77 3.72 3.35
N TYR A 130 -18.26 2.61 2.82
CA TYR A 130 -18.91 1.32 3.05
C TYR A 130 -18.89 0.93 4.54
N LEU A 131 -17.73 0.96 5.19
CA LEU A 131 -17.59 0.58 6.61
C LEU A 131 -18.45 1.46 7.52
N THR A 132 -18.45 2.77 7.32
CA THR A 132 -19.29 3.70 8.11
C THR A 132 -20.78 3.50 7.84
N SER A 133 -21.18 3.20 6.59
CA SER A 133 -22.56 2.81 6.27
C SER A 133 -23.02 1.51 6.96
N LYS A 134 -22.06 0.68 7.38
CA LYS A 134 -22.30 -0.56 8.15
C LYS A 134 -22.15 -0.36 9.65
N GLY A 135 -21.90 0.85 10.12
CA GLY A 135 -21.85 1.22 11.53
C GLY A 135 -20.45 1.18 12.16
N ALA A 136 -19.37 1.12 11.37
CA ALA A 136 -18.02 1.24 11.90
C ALA A 136 -17.78 2.62 12.55
N GLU A 137 -17.17 2.65 13.73
CA GLU A 137 -17.01 3.85 14.52
C GLU A 137 -15.88 4.76 14.02
N ILE A 138 -16.18 6.05 13.83
CA ILE A 138 -15.18 7.07 13.52
C ILE A 138 -14.57 7.58 14.82
N THR A 139 -13.53 6.90 15.29
CA THR A 139 -12.79 7.28 16.50
C THR A 139 -11.82 8.45 16.25
N ASP A 140 -11.30 9.07 17.31
CA ASP A 140 -10.23 10.07 17.22
C ASP A 140 -9.02 9.61 16.39
N LYS A 141 -8.72 8.30 16.46
CA LYS A 141 -7.63 7.70 15.70
C LYS A 141 -7.95 7.69 14.20
N VAL A 142 -9.18 7.33 13.82
CA VAL A 142 -9.66 7.42 12.43
C VAL A 142 -9.56 8.87 11.94
N ILE A 143 -10.00 9.84 12.74
CA ILE A 143 -9.94 11.26 12.39
C ILE A 143 -8.48 11.70 12.14
N LYS A 144 -7.58 11.42 13.09
CA LYS A 144 -6.16 11.77 12.97
C LYS A 144 -5.51 11.13 11.74
N MET A 145 -5.79 9.86 11.47
CA MET A 145 -5.23 9.13 10.34
C MET A 145 -5.79 9.61 9.00
N GLY A 146 -7.11 9.81 8.90
CA GLY A 146 -7.76 10.32 7.69
C GLY A 146 -7.28 11.74 7.34
N MET A 147 -7.19 12.63 8.34
CA MET A 147 -6.64 13.98 8.17
C MET A 147 -5.16 13.95 7.75
N SER A 148 -4.37 13.03 8.30
CA SER A 148 -2.96 12.84 7.94
C SER A 148 -2.77 12.24 6.55
N TRP A 149 -3.72 11.44 6.07
CA TRP A 149 -3.72 10.87 4.73
C TRP A 149 -4.04 11.94 3.69
N ASN A 150 -5.18 12.64 3.83
CA ASN A 150 -5.54 13.76 2.99
C ASN A 150 -6.64 14.60 3.68
N LYS A 151 -6.25 15.76 4.23
CA LYS A 151 -7.16 16.65 4.97
C LYS A 151 -8.40 17.04 4.16
N GLU A 152 -8.24 17.44 2.90
CA GLU A 152 -9.34 17.93 2.07
C GLU A 152 -10.34 16.82 1.74
N LYS A 153 -9.86 15.70 1.18
CA LYS A 153 -10.71 14.56 0.84
C LYS A 153 -11.38 13.94 2.05
N PHE A 154 -10.66 13.80 3.17
CA PHE A 154 -11.23 13.24 4.38
C PHE A 154 -12.24 14.19 5.04
N SER A 155 -12.00 15.50 5.03
CA SER A 155 -12.99 16.48 5.50
C SER A 155 -14.25 16.44 4.64
N GLN A 156 -14.10 16.33 3.31
CA GLN A 156 -15.25 16.17 2.41
C GLN A 156 -16.03 14.90 2.75
N PHE A 157 -15.35 13.77 2.95
CA PHE A 157 -15.99 12.52 3.37
C PHE A 157 -16.78 12.68 4.67
N LEU A 158 -16.21 13.30 5.72
CA LEU A 158 -16.91 13.53 6.98
C LEU A 158 -18.15 14.42 6.80
N ASN A 159 -18.05 15.44 5.95
CA ASN A 159 -19.18 16.30 5.61
C ASN A 159 -20.28 15.53 4.85
N ASP A 160 -19.90 14.67 3.90
CA ASP A 160 -20.84 13.88 3.09
C ASP A 160 -21.69 12.91 3.93
N ILE A 161 -21.17 12.49 5.09
CA ILE A 161 -21.87 11.62 6.05
C ILE A 161 -22.45 12.39 7.25
N ASP A 162 -22.48 13.73 7.20
CA ASP A 162 -22.95 14.62 8.28
C ASP A 162 -22.27 14.35 9.66
N PHE A 163 -21.02 13.87 9.65
CA PHE A 163 -20.30 13.54 10.89
C PHE A 163 -19.71 14.79 11.54
N LYS A 164 -20.09 15.04 12.80
CA LYS A 164 -19.59 16.16 13.60
C LYS A 164 -18.54 15.66 14.57
N PHE A 165 -17.42 16.37 14.64
CA PHE A 165 -16.34 16.10 15.61
C PHE A 165 -15.83 17.40 16.21
N ASP A 166 -15.20 17.30 17.37
CA ASP A 166 -14.55 18.45 18.00
C ASP A 166 -13.28 18.80 17.24
N ASN A 167 -13.24 20.02 16.68
CA ASN A 167 -12.07 20.53 15.98
C ASN A 167 -10.82 20.65 16.88
N SER A 168 -10.97 20.62 18.20
CA SER A 168 -9.85 20.57 19.15
C SER A 168 -9.03 19.26 19.05
N LEU A 169 -9.61 18.20 18.47
CA LEU A 169 -8.97 16.90 18.25
C LEU A 169 -8.06 16.88 17.02
N LEU A 170 -8.20 17.87 16.14
CA LEU A 170 -7.25 18.08 15.06
C LEU A 170 -5.93 18.48 15.70
N PRO A 171 -4.78 17.92 15.26
CA PRO A 171 -3.51 18.50 15.66
C PRO A 171 -3.56 19.99 15.29
N GLU A 172 -3.28 20.87 16.26
CA GLU A 172 -3.26 22.32 16.03
C GLU A 172 -2.55 22.56 14.70
N GLU A 173 -3.22 23.27 13.78
CA GLU A 173 -2.50 23.86 12.68
C GLU A 173 -1.48 24.80 13.32
N LYS A 174 -0.23 24.34 13.43
CA LYS A 174 0.87 25.28 13.42
C LYS A 174 0.73 26.01 12.10
N ILE A 175 0.11 27.18 12.18
CA ILE A 175 0.19 28.22 11.17
C ILE A 175 1.68 28.54 11.09
N ILE A 176 2.41 27.79 10.28
CA ILE A 176 3.70 28.22 9.79
C ILE A 176 3.33 29.30 8.78
N GLN A 177 3.25 30.55 9.26
CA GLN A 177 3.54 31.68 8.39
C GLN A 177 4.83 31.30 7.68
N ALA A 178 4.77 31.17 6.35
CA ALA A 178 5.95 30.92 5.56
C ALA A 178 6.97 32.00 5.93
N PRO A 179 8.08 31.66 6.61
CA PRO A 179 9.15 32.60 6.78
C PRO A 179 9.74 32.77 5.39
N ASN A 180 9.77 34.01 4.91
CA ASN A 180 10.69 34.40 3.85
C ASN A 180 12.11 34.27 4.41
N GLU A 181 12.60 33.05 4.55
CA GLU A 181 13.97 32.74 4.96
C GLU A 181 14.30 31.30 4.52
N LYS A 182 15.46 31.16 3.89
CA LYS A 182 15.94 29.93 3.22
C LYS A 182 15.73 28.70 4.11
N ILE A 183 15.06 27.69 3.54
CA ILE A 183 14.89 26.36 4.14
C ILE A 183 16.26 25.81 4.52
N ASP A 184 16.43 25.55 5.81
CA ASP A 184 17.48 24.67 6.30
C ASP A 184 17.03 23.22 6.09
N THR A 185 17.76 22.53 5.21
CA THR A 185 17.52 21.15 4.76
C THR A 185 18.14 20.10 5.69
N THR A 186 18.66 20.48 6.86
CA THR A 186 19.43 19.61 7.77
C THR A 186 18.62 18.93 8.88
N ILE A 187 17.43 18.39 8.58
CA ILE A 187 17.01 17.22 9.38
C ILE A 187 17.66 16.01 8.75
N ASP A 188 18.80 15.67 9.34
CA ASP A 188 19.54 14.45 9.10
C ASP A 188 18.59 13.25 9.19
N ILE A 189 18.32 12.69 8.03
CA ILE A 189 17.74 11.38 7.76
C ILE A 189 18.36 10.26 8.64
N ILE A 190 19.57 10.52 9.16
CA ILE A 190 20.27 9.73 10.18
C ILE A 190 19.37 9.35 11.38
N TYR A 191 18.41 10.21 11.79
CA TYR A 191 17.48 9.86 12.89
C TYR A 191 16.54 8.69 12.55
N LEU A 192 16.15 8.55 11.27
CA LEU A 192 15.35 7.42 10.79
C LEU A 192 16.21 6.16 10.59
N HIS A 193 17.48 6.32 10.17
CA HIS A 193 18.45 5.22 10.11
C HIS A 193 18.66 4.54 11.47
N ASN A 194 18.62 5.31 12.56
CA ASN A 194 18.86 4.80 13.92
C ASN A 194 17.58 4.34 14.65
N SER A 195 16.38 4.77 14.22
CA SER A 195 15.11 4.41 14.89
C SER A 195 14.36 3.25 14.22
N ILE A 196 14.78 2.79 13.05
CA ILE A 196 14.11 1.73 12.29
C ILE A 196 14.97 0.47 12.33
N ASN A 197 14.95 -0.24 13.47
CA ASN A 197 15.55 -1.57 13.59
C ASN A 197 14.76 -2.67 12.82
N ASP A 198 13.54 -2.36 12.38
CA ASP A 198 12.72 -3.25 11.54
C ASP A 198 12.33 -2.50 10.27
N LYS A 199 12.76 -2.99 9.09
CA LYS A 199 12.54 -2.41 7.74
C LYS A 199 11.09 -1.96 7.47
N ASN A 200 10.67 -0.83 8.02
CA ASN A 200 9.33 -0.29 7.83
C ASN A 200 9.31 0.53 6.55
N TYR A 201 9.27 -0.18 5.42
CA TYR A 201 9.25 0.40 4.07
C TYR A 201 8.19 1.49 3.91
N MET A 202 7.01 1.30 4.49
CA MET A 202 5.90 2.25 4.43
C MET A 202 6.20 3.55 5.17
N ALA A 203 6.70 3.46 6.40
CA ALA A 203 7.07 4.65 7.17
C ALA A 203 8.20 5.45 6.48
N THR A 204 9.20 4.76 5.94
CA THR A 204 10.32 5.40 5.24
C THR A 204 9.86 6.08 3.96
N ALA A 205 9.08 5.38 3.12
CA ALA A 205 8.54 5.97 1.89
C ALA A 205 7.67 7.19 2.19
N LYS A 206 6.84 7.14 3.24
CA LYS A 206 6.02 8.27 3.68
C LYS A 206 6.85 9.49 4.06
N VAL A 207 7.98 9.30 4.75
CA VAL A 207 8.88 10.42 5.09
C VAL A 207 9.51 11.00 3.82
N ILE A 208 10.03 10.16 2.93
CA ILE A 208 10.62 10.61 1.66
C ILE A 208 9.59 11.44 0.89
N TRP A 209 8.35 10.96 0.79
CA TRP A 209 7.26 11.68 0.14
C TRP A 209 7.03 13.06 0.76
N GLN A 210 6.78 13.10 2.07
CA GLN A 210 6.44 14.34 2.76
C GLN A 210 7.55 15.39 2.77
N LYS A 211 8.82 14.96 2.69
CA LYS A 211 9.98 15.84 2.81
C LYS A 211 10.60 16.21 1.46
N LEU A 212 10.60 15.29 0.51
CA LEU A 212 11.42 15.39 -0.71
C LEU A 212 10.57 15.44 -1.99
N VAL A 213 9.28 15.10 -1.94
CA VAL A 213 8.38 15.21 -3.10
C VAL A 213 7.61 16.53 -3.03
N PRO A 214 7.76 17.41 -4.04
CA PRO A 214 7.04 18.67 -4.06
C PRO A 214 5.56 18.46 -4.40
N LYS A 215 4.70 19.39 -3.98
CA LYS A 215 3.28 19.39 -4.35
C LYS A 215 3.03 19.44 -5.86
N SER A 216 3.97 20.03 -6.61
CA SER A 216 3.89 20.17 -8.06
C SER A 216 5.28 20.18 -8.69
N GLY A 217 5.39 19.64 -9.90
CA GLY A 217 6.65 19.60 -10.64
C GLY A 217 7.58 18.46 -10.21
N GLN A 218 8.81 18.50 -10.70
CA GLN A 218 9.86 17.52 -10.40
C GLN A 218 10.52 17.82 -9.05
N ALA A 219 10.87 16.76 -8.32
CA ALA A 219 11.59 16.88 -7.06
C ALA A 219 13.01 17.42 -7.26
N ASP A 220 13.56 18.05 -6.22
CA ASP A 220 14.93 18.58 -6.25
C ASP A 220 15.99 17.52 -5.94
N THR A 221 15.57 16.37 -5.40
CA THR A 221 16.46 15.26 -5.05
C THR A 221 16.09 13.99 -5.82
N VAL A 222 17.08 13.13 -6.08
CA VAL A 222 16.86 11.83 -6.72
C VAL A 222 15.92 10.98 -5.88
N GLN A 223 16.08 11.00 -4.55
CA GLN A 223 15.21 10.32 -3.61
C GLN A 223 13.73 10.69 -3.80
N GLY A 224 13.44 11.99 -3.84
CA GLY A 224 12.08 12.48 -4.06
C GLY A 224 11.59 12.14 -5.46
N GLU A 225 12.44 12.29 -6.48
CA GLU A 225 12.04 12.09 -7.87
C GLU A 225 11.70 10.63 -8.16
N LEU A 226 12.44 9.68 -7.59
CA LEU A 226 12.14 8.25 -7.71
C LEU A 226 10.74 7.94 -7.17
N LEU A 227 10.43 8.43 -5.97
CA LEU A 227 9.13 8.18 -5.36
C LEU A 227 8.00 8.90 -6.11
N ARG A 228 8.26 10.13 -6.59
CA ARG A 228 7.33 10.86 -7.45
C ARG A 228 7.06 10.13 -8.78
N ALA A 229 8.09 9.53 -9.38
CA ALA A 229 8.00 8.86 -10.66
C ALA A 229 7.12 7.61 -10.59
N ILE A 230 7.32 6.75 -9.59
CA ILE A 230 6.50 5.54 -9.43
C ILE A 230 5.05 5.86 -9.12
N GLU A 231 4.78 6.88 -8.30
CA GLU A 231 3.41 7.26 -7.94
C GLU A 231 2.65 7.92 -9.09
N LYS A 232 3.34 8.66 -9.98
CA LYS A 232 2.70 9.13 -11.23
C LYS A 232 2.29 7.96 -12.13
N LEU A 233 3.11 6.90 -12.22
CA LEU A 233 2.76 5.70 -12.98
C LEU A 233 1.58 4.94 -12.35
N ARG A 234 1.51 4.91 -11.01
CA ARG A 234 0.42 4.28 -10.26
C ARG A 234 -0.89 5.02 -10.50
N ASP A 235 -0.90 6.34 -10.25
CA ASP A 235 -2.07 7.20 -10.41
C ASP A 235 -2.62 7.15 -11.85
N GLU A 236 -1.74 7.16 -12.86
CA GLU A 236 -2.17 7.07 -14.26
C GLU A 236 -2.83 5.73 -14.59
N ALA A 237 -2.27 4.61 -14.12
CA ALA A 237 -2.84 3.30 -14.42
C ALA A 237 -4.14 3.05 -13.65
N GLN A 238 -4.19 3.40 -12.37
CA GLN A 238 -5.33 3.11 -11.49
C GLN A 238 -6.50 4.09 -11.70
N ARG A 239 -6.22 5.38 -11.86
CA ARG A 239 -7.27 6.40 -12.01
C ARG A 239 -7.72 6.55 -13.45
N ASN A 240 -6.78 6.52 -14.40
CA ASN A 240 -7.06 6.82 -15.80
C ASN A 240 -6.98 5.61 -16.74
N GLY A 241 -6.63 4.42 -16.22
CA GLY A 241 -6.48 3.21 -17.05
C GLY A 241 -5.41 3.37 -18.13
N ASN A 242 -4.35 4.15 -17.88
CA ASN A 242 -3.34 4.57 -18.87
C ASN A 242 -3.87 5.44 -20.04
N GLY A 243 -5.02 6.10 -19.90
CA GLY A 243 -5.59 6.97 -20.93
C GLY A 243 -4.68 8.14 -21.35
N ASN A 244 -3.98 8.74 -20.40
CA ASN A 244 -2.99 9.81 -20.61
C ASN A 244 -1.55 9.28 -20.69
N PHE A 245 -1.36 7.96 -20.69
CA PHE A 245 -0.02 7.38 -20.79
C PHE A 245 0.67 7.83 -22.08
N ASN A 246 1.85 8.40 -21.91
CA ASN A 246 2.64 9.05 -22.96
C ASN A 246 4.11 8.66 -22.81
N LYS A 247 4.75 8.20 -23.89
CA LYS A 247 6.18 7.82 -23.88
C LYS A 247 7.09 9.00 -23.52
N ASN A 248 6.73 10.22 -23.89
CA ASN A 248 7.50 11.43 -23.57
C ASN A 248 7.23 11.94 -22.14
N CYS A 249 6.44 11.22 -21.36
CA CYS A 249 6.18 11.52 -19.96
C CYS A 249 6.41 10.27 -19.11
N HIS A 250 5.47 9.34 -19.12
CA HIS A 250 5.52 8.09 -18.37
C HIS A 250 6.67 7.17 -18.81
N GLY A 251 7.01 7.16 -20.11
CA GLY A 251 8.21 6.45 -20.58
C GLY A 251 9.50 7.01 -19.98
N ILE A 252 9.63 8.34 -19.93
CA ILE A 252 10.77 9.01 -19.28
C ILE A 252 10.82 8.70 -17.78
N LEU A 253 9.68 8.66 -17.08
CA LEU A 253 9.63 8.26 -15.67
C LEU A 253 10.11 6.82 -15.46
N ILE A 254 9.71 5.90 -16.33
CA ILE A 254 10.15 4.49 -16.30
C ILE A 254 11.66 4.39 -16.54
N ASP A 255 12.17 5.11 -17.53
CA ASP A 255 13.60 5.12 -17.82
C ASP A 255 14.40 5.74 -16.66
N TYR A 256 13.86 6.78 -16.03
CA TYR A 256 14.46 7.38 -14.83
C TYR A 256 14.53 6.39 -13.66
N LEU A 257 13.44 5.68 -13.37
CA LEU A 257 13.42 4.61 -12.37
C LEU A 257 14.44 3.52 -12.71
N ARG A 258 14.49 3.08 -13.98
CA ARG A 258 15.42 2.04 -14.44
C ARG A 258 16.87 2.47 -14.26
N GLN A 259 17.22 3.69 -14.64
CA GLN A 259 18.59 4.20 -14.55
C GLN A 259 19.13 4.26 -13.13
N ASN A 260 18.26 4.52 -12.13
CA ASN A 260 18.67 4.68 -10.75
C ASN A 260 18.51 3.40 -9.92
N LEU A 261 17.54 2.54 -10.22
CA LEU A 261 17.26 1.32 -9.45
C LEU A 261 17.97 0.08 -10.00
N VAL A 262 18.51 0.12 -11.22
CA VAL A 262 19.37 -0.95 -11.76
C VAL A 262 20.83 -0.67 -11.42
N ASP A 263 21.11 -0.61 -10.11
CA ASP A 263 22.46 -0.41 -9.57
C ASP A 263 23.00 -1.72 -8.97
N GLU A 264 23.97 -2.34 -9.65
CA GLU A 264 24.58 -3.61 -9.23
C GLU A 264 25.39 -3.51 -7.92
N ASN A 265 25.68 -2.29 -7.44
CA ASN A 265 26.33 -2.08 -6.14
C ASN A 265 25.33 -2.14 -4.98
N ILE A 266 24.04 -1.98 -5.26
CA ILE A 266 22.96 -1.92 -4.28
C ILE A 266 22.11 -3.18 -4.34
N PHE A 267 21.76 -3.62 -5.55
CA PHE A 267 20.85 -4.73 -5.80
C PHE A 267 21.58 -5.93 -6.40
N THR A 268 21.17 -7.12 -5.97
CA THR A 268 21.63 -8.38 -6.57
C THR A 268 21.14 -8.49 -8.01
N LYS A 269 21.83 -9.30 -8.83
CA LYS A 269 21.41 -9.59 -10.21
C LYS A 269 19.95 -10.08 -10.31
N LYS A 270 19.48 -10.83 -9.31
CA LYS A 270 18.09 -11.28 -9.22
C LYS A 270 17.13 -10.11 -9.03
N GLU A 271 17.41 -9.22 -8.08
CA GLU A 271 16.60 -8.03 -7.80
C GLU A 271 16.60 -7.07 -8.99
N THR A 272 17.74 -6.84 -9.63
CA THR A 272 17.84 -6.02 -10.84
C THR A 272 17.01 -6.59 -11.99
N THR A 273 16.96 -7.92 -12.12
CA THR A 273 16.12 -8.59 -13.12
C THR A 273 14.63 -8.41 -12.80
N GLU A 274 14.25 -8.51 -11.52
CA GLU A 274 12.88 -8.27 -11.04
C GLU A 274 12.44 -6.82 -11.27
N ILE A 275 13.27 -5.85 -10.89
CA ILE A 275 13.03 -4.41 -11.13
C ILE A 275 12.79 -4.14 -12.61
N ASN A 276 13.63 -4.69 -13.49
CA ASN A 276 13.45 -4.50 -14.94
C ASN A 276 12.14 -5.12 -15.44
N ALA A 277 11.81 -6.34 -15.02
CA ALA A 277 10.57 -7.00 -15.41
C ALA A 277 9.33 -6.22 -14.94
N ASP A 278 9.39 -5.65 -13.75
CA ASP A 278 8.34 -4.80 -13.18
C ASP A 278 8.17 -3.51 -13.97
N LEU A 279 9.26 -2.80 -14.24
CA LEU A 279 9.24 -1.57 -15.04
C LEU A 279 8.77 -1.85 -16.48
N ASP A 280 9.14 -2.98 -17.08
CA ASP A 280 8.65 -3.42 -18.38
C ASP A 280 7.15 -3.72 -18.36
N ARG A 281 6.63 -4.25 -17.24
CA ARG A 281 5.19 -4.45 -17.06
C ARG A 281 4.47 -3.12 -16.97
N LEU A 282 4.99 -2.15 -16.22
CA LEU A 282 4.41 -0.81 -16.08
C LEU A 282 4.47 0.01 -17.39
N ALA A 283 5.42 -0.29 -18.28
CA ALA A 283 5.58 0.39 -19.57
C ALA A 283 4.49 0.08 -20.61
N LYS A 284 3.61 -0.91 -20.36
CA LYS A 284 2.60 -1.36 -21.33
C LYS A 284 1.39 -0.42 -21.34
N LYS A 285 1.44 0.63 -22.17
CA LYS A 285 0.32 1.58 -22.38
C LYS A 285 -1.04 0.89 -22.53
N ASN A 286 -1.17 -0.04 -23.47
CA ASN A 286 -2.45 -0.69 -23.81
C ASN A 286 -2.85 -1.83 -22.83
N SER A 287 -2.11 -1.98 -21.72
CA SER A 287 -2.39 -2.98 -20.70
C SER A 287 -2.05 -2.35 -19.34
N PRO A 288 -2.88 -1.43 -18.82
CA PRO A 288 -2.64 -0.84 -17.50
C PRO A 288 -2.48 -1.94 -16.44
N TYR A 289 -1.60 -1.70 -15.49
CA TYR A 289 -1.46 -2.56 -14.32
C TYR A 289 -2.08 -1.82 -13.14
N THR A 290 -3.17 -2.35 -12.58
CA THR A 290 -3.95 -1.64 -11.56
C THR A 290 -3.74 -2.18 -10.16
N GLU A 291 -3.08 -3.33 -10.02
CA GLU A 291 -2.77 -3.94 -8.74
C GLU A 291 -1.56 -3.25 -8.09
N ASP A 292 -1.57 -3.12 -6.76
CA ASP A 292 -0.55 -2.40 -6.00
C ASP A 292 0.79 -3.15 -5.86
N ASP A 293 0.83 -4.46 -6.06
CA ASP A 293 1.99 -5.31 -5.74
C ASP A 293 3.28 -4.95 -6.49
N ILE A 294 3.19 -4.58 -7.77
CA ILE A 294 4.36 -4.11 -8.54
C ILE A 294 4.82 -2.72 -8.06
N TYR A 295 3.88 -1.80 -7.82
CA TYR A 295 4.21 -0.45 -7.40
C TYR A 295 4.80 -0.41 -5.99
N ASP A 296 4.27 -1.23 -5.08
CA ASP A 296 4.77 -1.39 -3.72
C ASP A 296 6.16 -2.04 -3.73
N ARG A 297 6.37 -3.04 -4.60
CA ARG A 297 7.70 -3.66 -4.76
C ARG A 297 8.74 -2.66 -5.27
N ILE A 298 8.42 -1.87 -6.30
CA ILE A 298 9.33 -0.80 -6.76
C ILE A 298 9.54 0.26 -5.67
N THR A 299 8.51 0.63 -4.93
CA THR A 299 8.62 1.56 -3.79
C THR A 299 9.56 1.03 -2.71
N ASN A 300 9.48 -0.26 -2.38
CA ASN A 300 10.40 -0.90 -1.46
C ASN A 300 11.84 -0.84 -1.98
N ARG A 301 12.06 -1.03 -3.29
CA ARG A 301 13.39 -0.86 -3.90
C ARG A 301 13.88 0.58 -3.85
N ILE A 302 13.01 1.59 -3.99
CA ILE A 302 13.39 2.99 -3.80
C ILE A 302 13.87 3.24 -2.36
N VAL A 303 13.19 2.64 -1.37
CA VAL A 303 13.62 2.70 0.03
C VAL A 303 14.95 1.96 0.24
N ASP A 304 15.13 0.77 -0.34
CA ASP A 304 16.41 0.04 -0.28
C ASP A 304 17.56 0.88 -0.85
N TRP A 305 17.33 1.50 -2.02
CA TRP A 305 18.28 2.40 -2.67
C TRP A 305 18.62 3.60 -1.78
N TYR A 306 17.61 4.20 -1.15
CA TYR A 306 17.78 5.31 -0.23
C TYR A 306 18.56 4.93 1.02
N LEU A 307 18.32 3.75 1.60
CA LEU A 307 19.05 3.28 2.77
C LEU A 307 20.54 3.09 2.49
N LYS A 308 20.92 2.85 1.22
CA LYS A 308 22.31 2.84 0.75
C LYS A 308 22.84 4.21 0.32
N ASN A 309 21.95 5.17 0.04
CA ASN A 309 22.25 6.54 -0.35
C ASN A 309 21.57 7.55 0.60
N PRO A 310 21.97 7.58 1.90
CA PRO A 310 21.31 8.41 2.91
C PRO A 310 21.44 9.91 2.64
N THR A 311 22.54 10.32 2.00
CA THR A 311 22.79 11.71 1.64
C THR A 311 21.94 12.09 0.43
N GLN A 312 21.26 13.24 0.52
CA GLN A 312 20.43 13.74 -0.58
C GLN A 312 21.29 13.97 -1.84
N ILE A 313 20.84 13.40 -2.96
CA ILE A 313 21.51 13.54 -4.25
C ILE A 313 20.70 14.53 -5.08
N ALA A 314 21.34 15.57 -5.61
CA ALA A 314 20.66 16.56 -6.43
C ALA A 314 20.09 15.91 -7.70
N HIS A 315 18.81 16.13 -7.97
CA HIS A 315 18.15 15.69 -9.20
C HIS A 315 18.28 16.78 -10.28
N LYS A 316 18.83 16.40 -11.43
CA LYS A 316 18.81 17.24 -12.63
C LYS A 316 17.44 17.12 -13.32
N LYS A 317 16.59 18.13 -13.11
CA LYS A 317 15.24 18.21 -13.71
C LYS A 317 15.32 18.08 -15.24
N ASN A 318 14.36 17.37 -15.81
CA ASN A 318 14.21 17.18 -17.23
C ASN A 318 13.23 18.22 -17.80
N ASP A 319 13.75 19.19 -18.56
CA ASP A 319 12.97 20.28 -19.16
C ASP A 319 11.92 19.82 -20.19
N THR A 320 12.03 18.58 -20.66
CA THR A 320 11.10 17.98 -21.63
C THR A 320 10.04 17.09 -20.98
N LEU A 321 10.09 16.91 -19.66
CA LEU A 321 9.15 16.09 -18.90
C LEU A 321 7.88 16.89 -18.57
N TYR A 322 6.91 16.85 -19.50
CA TYR A 322 5.59 17.46 -19.31
C TYR A 322 4.59 16.39 -18.84
N CYS A 323 4.69 16.11 -17.54
CA CYS A 323 3.74 15.37 -16.74
C CYS A 323 3.32 16.29 -15.58
#